data_AF-A0A8S9Z7Z1-F1
#
_entry.id   AF-A0A8S9Z7Z1-F1
#
_cell.length_a   1.000
_cell.length_b   1.000
_cell.length_c   1.000
_cell.angle_alpha   90.00
_cell.angle_beta   90.00
_cell.angle_gamma   90.00
#
_symmetry.space_group_name_H-M   'P 1'
#
loop_
_entity.id
_entity.type
_entity.pdbx_description
1 polymer ?
#
loop_
_entity_poly.entity_id
_entity_poly.type
_entity_poly.pdbx_seq_one_letter_code
_entity_poly.pdbx_strand_id
1 'polypeptide(L)'
;MKNEGNSGSSEIEYARYNRAAPAFRAALLWIESVLHIDVPSDKCLRSFLASGEILCSLLNTLVPGAIKRINHCPNRASAMDNLSLFISACQEKCGIPRSKLFSIDDFDDILDRGFEFQSNGEFGVKQSEKVSAKFT
;
A
#
# COMPACT_ATOMS: atom_id res chain seq x y z
N MET A 1 -0.98 -33.73 -25.78
CA MET A 1 0.01 -33.78 -24.67
C MET A 1 -0.37 -32.66 -23.72
N LYS A 2 -0.85 -32.99 -22.52
CA LYS A 2 -1.21 -32.01 -21.51
C LYS A 2 0.11 -31.55 -20.87
N ASN A 3 0.45 -30.26 -21.02
CA ASN A 3 1.62 -29.69 -20.38
C ASN A 3 1.26 -29.44 -18.91
N GLU A 4 1.93 -30.21 -18.05
CA GLU A 4 1.95 -30.03 -16.61
C GLU A 4 2.87 -28.87 -16.27
N GLY A 5 2.38 -27.89 -15.51
CA GLY A 5 3.21 -26.79 -15.02
C GLY A 5 2.42 -25.59 -14.54
N ASN A 6 1.58 -25.73 -13.51
CA ASN A 6 1.25 -24.60 -12.61
C ASN A 6 0.63 -24.97 -11.24
N SER A 7 0.67 -26.23 -10.79
CA SER A 7 -0.15 -26.65 -9.62
C SER A 7 0.47 -26.36 -8.25
N GLY A 8 1.77 -26.05 -8.16
CA GLY A 8 2.48 -25.92 -6.89
C GLY A 8 2.29 -24.58 -6.17
N SER A 9 2.07 -23.50 -6.91
CA SER A 9 1.95 -22.15 -6.33
C SER A 9 0.61 -21.93 -5.65
N SER A 10 -0.47 -22.48 -6.22
CA SER A 10 -1.82 -22.34 -5.67
C SER A 10 -1.99 -23.13 -4.36
N GLU A 11 -1.52 -24.37 -4.25
CA GLU A 11 -1.70 -25.18 -3.04
C GLU A 11 -1.02 -24.59 -1.79
N ILE A 12 0.21 -24.06 -1.94
CA ILE A 12 0.95 -23.44 -0.83
C ILE A 12 0.25 -22.16 -0.36
N GLU A 13 -0.26 -21.36 -1.30
CA GLU A 13 -1.01 -20.15 -1.04
C GLU A 13 -2.34 -20.43 -0.32
N TYR A 14 -3.12 -21.41 -0.82
CA TYR A 14 -4.36 -21.86 -0.20
C TYR A 14 -4.17 -22.37 1.23
N ALA A 15 -3.10 -23.12 1.50
CA ALA A 15 -2.81 -23.64 2.84
C ALA A 15 -2.48 -22.52 3.85
N ARG A 16 -1.75 -21.48 3.42
CA ARG A 16 -1.45 -20.30 4.27
C ARG A 16 -2.71 -19.50 4.55
N TYR A 17 -3.55 -19.29 3.55
CA TYR A 17 -4.84 -18.63 3.70
C TYR A 17 -5.75 -19.39 4.68
N ASN A 18 -5.79 -20.72 4.59
CA ASN A 18 -6.55 -21.56 5.51
C ASN A 18 -6.02 -21.51 6.95
N ARG A 19 -4.69 -21.42 7.13
CA ARG A 19 -4.04 -21.34 8.44
C ARG A 19 -4.14 -19.96 9.09
N ALA A 20 -4.36 -18.89 8.33
CA ALA A 20 -4.54 -17.55 8.88
C ALA A 20 -5.81 -17.46 9.75
N ALA A 21 -5.78 -16.56 10.75
CA ALA A 21 -6.97 -16.25 11.54
C ALA A 21 -8.13 -15.86 10.61
N PRO A 22 -9.38 -16.29 10.86
CA PRO A 22 -10.50 -16.08 9.95
C PRO A 22 -10.69 -14.62 9.52
N ALA A 23 -10.52 -13.68 10.45
CA ALA A 23 -10.62 -12.25 10.19
C ALA A 23 -9.51 -11.72 9.25
N PHE A 24 -8.28 -12.22 9.40
CA PHE A 24 -7.16 -11.85 8.54
C PHE A 24 -7.37 -12.34 7.11
N ARG A 25 -7.81 -13.60 6.96
CA ARG A 25 -8.20 -14.15 5.66
C ARG A 25 -9.33 -13.34 5.01
N ALA A 26 -10.38 -13.02 5.76
CA ALA A 26 -11.49 -12.23 5.22
C ALA A 26 -11.03 -10.84 4.73
N ALA A 27 -10.13 -10.19 5.46
CA ALA A 27 -9.57 -8.89 5.09
C ALA A 27 -8.75 -8.96 3.79
N LEU A 28 -7.89 -9.98 3.64
CA LEU A 28 -7.10 -10.17 2.42
C LEU A 28 -7.99 -10.35 1.18
N LEU A 29 -8.94 -11.29 1.23
CA LEU A 29 -9.82 -11.59 0.09
C LEU A 29 -10.63 -10.36 -0.32
N TRP A 30 -11.05 -9.58 0.68
CA TRP A 30 -11.78 -8.36 0.44
C TRP A 30 -10.92 -7.30 -0.27
N ILE A 31 -9.67 -7.10 0.16
CA ILE A 31 -8.74 -6.16 -0.49
C ILE A 31 -8.49 -6.58 -1.95
N GLU A 32 -8.20 -7.86 -2.19
CA GLU A 32 -7.96 -8.42 -3.52
C GLU A 32 -9.18 -8.20 -4.43
N SER A 33 -10.38 -8.50 -3.91
CA SER A 33 -11.62 -8.34 -4.65
C SER A 33 -11.96 -6.88 -4.97
N VAL A 34 -11.67 -5.94 -4.07
CA VAL A 34 -12.01 -4.52 -4.28
C VAL A 34 -11.03 -3.86 -5.23
N LEU A 35 -9.74 -4.20 -5.15
CA LEU A 35 -8.70 -3.60 -5.98
C LEU A 35 -8.39 -4.38 -7.26
N HIS A 36 -8.91 -5.59 -7.41
CA HIS A 36 -8.57 -6.51 -8.49
C HIS A 36 -7.05 -6.74 -8.60
N ILE A 37 -6.42 -6.96 -7.43
CA ILE A 37 -4.99 -7.28 -7.30
C ILE A 37 -4.83 -8.60 -6.56
N ASP A 38 -3.71 -9.26 -6.75
CA ASP A 38 -3.30 -10.40 -5.92
C ASP A 38 -2.38 -9.89 -4.80
N VAL A 39 -2.67 -10.23 -3.54
CA VAL A 39 -1.77 -9.90 -2.42
C VAL A 39 -0.62 -10.92 -2.43
N PRO A 40 0.66 -10.47 -2.52
CA PRO A 40 1.78 -11.40 -2.65
C PRO A 40 1.87 -12.35 -1.45
N SER A 41 1.85 -13.66 -1.73
CA SER A 41 1.88 -14.68 -0.70
C SER A 41 3.20 -14.68 0.10
N ASP A 42 4.29 -14.19 -0.48
CA ASP A 42 5.62 -14.09 0.16
C ASP A 42 5.75 -12.90 1.12
N LYS A 43 4.89 -11.87 1.00
CA LYS A 43 4.93 -10.68 1.83
C LYS A 43 3.97 -10.76 3.01
N CYS A 44 4.41 -10.24 4.16
CA CYS A 44 3.49 -10.01 5.28
C CYS A 44 2.52 -8.88 4.91
N LEU A 45 1.21 -9.07 5.16
CA LEU A 45 0.17 -8.08 4.86
C LEU A 45 0.50 -6.69 5.41
N ARG A 46 1.01 -6.62 6.64
CA ARG A 46 1.41 -5.35 7.26
C ARG A 46 2.50 -4.65 6.45
N SER A 47 3.48 -5.38 5.91
CA SER A 47 4.50 -4.82 5.02
C SER A 47 3.95 -4.43 3.65
N PHE A 48 2.95 -5.17 3.14
CA PHE A 48 2.26 -4.83 1.89
C PHE A 48 1.45 -3.53 1.99
N LEU A 49 0.85 -3.27 3.16
CA LEU A 49 0.08 -2.05 3.43
C LEU A 49 0.95 -0.86 3.88
N ALA A 50 2.20 -1.10 4.26
CA ALA A 50 3.07 -0.10 4.90
C ALA A 50 3.39 1.12 4.01
N SER A 51 3.40 0.97 2.67
CA SER A 51 3.58 2.12 1.77
C SER A 51 2.38 3.08 1.77
N GLY A 52 1.23 2.65 2.30
CA GLY A 52 -0.03 3.40 2.31
C GLY A 52 -0.72 3.53 0.95
N GLU A 53 -0.06 3.19 -0.16
CA GLU A 53 -0.61 3.35 -1.52
C GLU A 53 -1.85 2.49 -1.75
N ILE A 54 -1.79 1.24 -1.32
CA ILE A 54 -2.88 0.27 -1.42
C ILE A 54 -4.07 0.72 -0.57
N LEU A 55 -3.81 1.25 0.64
CA LEU A 55 -4.85 1.77 1.51
C LEU A 55 -5.54 2.99 0.89
N CYS A 56 -4.75 3.94 0.35
CA CYS A 56 -5.31 5.09 -0.32
C CYS A 56 -6.12 4.72 -1.57
N SER A 57 -5.63 3.76 -2.36
CA SER A 57 -6.35 3.23 -3.52
C SER A 57 -7.65 2.56 -3.12
N LEU A 58 -7.62 1.73 -2.07
CA LEU A 58 -8.81 1.06 -1.53
C LEU A 58 -9.88 2.07 -1.14
N LEU A 59 -9.50 3.12 -0.41
CA LEU A 59 -10.45 4.15 -0.03
C LEU A 59 -11.01 4.90 -1.24
N ASN A 60 -10.20 5.20 -2.25
CA ASN A 60 -10.68 5.84 -3.47
C ASN A 60 -11.63 4.97 -4.29
N THR A 61 -11.47 3.64 -4.25
CA THR A 61 -12.43 2.71 -4.88
C THR A 61 -13.77 2.72 -4.15
N LEU A 62 -13.76 2.79 -2.81
CA LEU A 62 -14.98 2.80 -1.99
C LEU A 62 -15.66 4.18 -1.96
N VAL A 63 -14.86 5.24 -1.92
CA VAL A 63 -15.29 6.64 -1.85
C VAL A 63 -14.54 7.41 -2.93
N PRO A 64 -15.11 7.52 -4.13
CA PRO A 64 -14.45 8.18 -5.25
C PRO A 64 -13.99 9.60 -4.91
N GLY A 65 -12.70 9.87 -5.12
CA GLY A 65 -12.10 11.19 -4.89
C GLY A 65 -11.83 11.54 -3.42
N ALA A 66 -11.86 10.57 -2.50
CA ALA A 66 -11.49 10.78 -1.11
C ALA A 66 -10.06 11.31 -0.94
N ILE A 67 -9.12 10.76 -1.72
CA ILE A 67 -7.70 11.12 -1.70
C ILE A 67 -7.28 11.53 -3.11
N LYS A 68 -6.88 12.80 -3.27
CA LYS A 68 -6.62 13.40 -4.59
C LYS A 68 -5.28 12.97 -5.21
N ARG A 69 -4.24 12.77 -4.39
CA ARG A 69 -2.89 12.46 -4.86
C ARG A 69 -2.23 11.50 -3.89
N ILE A 70 -1.71 10.40 -4.42
CA ILE A 70 -0.98 9.36 -3.70
C ILE A 70 0.49 9.45 -4.11
N ASN A 71 1.41 9.30 -3.15
CA ASN A 71 2.85 9.29 -3.43
C ASN A 71 3.29 7.86 -3.76
N HIS A 72 3.99 7.68 -4.87
CA HIS A 72 4.51 6.36 -5.31
C HIS A 72 6.03 6.22 -5.12
N CYS A 73 6.66 7.19 -4.46
CA CYS A 73 8.10 7.14 -4.20
C CYS A 73 8.37 6.12 -3.08
N PRO A 74 9.30 5.19 -3.26
CA PRO A 74 9.58 4.13 -2.31
C PRO A 74 10.53 4.64 -1.21
N ASN A 75 10.06 5.60 -0.42
CA ASN A 75 10.79 6.12 0.74
C ASN A 75 9.87 6.29 1.94
N ARG A 76 10.47 6.36 3.13
CA ARG A 76 9.75 6.49 4.40
C ARG A 76 8.79 7.69 4.40
N ALA A 77 9.25 8.85 3.92
CA ALA A 77 8.45 10.07 3.94
C ALA A 77 7.14 9.91 3.14
N SER A 78 7.23 9.32 1.94
CA SER A 78 6.07 9.09 1.08
C SER A 78 5.10 8.09 1.69
N ALA A 79 5.62 7.04 2.34
CA ALA A 79 4.80 6.07 3.06
C ALA A 79 4.04 6.72 4.22
N MET A 80 4.73 7.51 5.05
CA MET A 80 4.11 8.25 6.16
C MET A 80 3.04 9.23 5.66
N ASP A 81 3.31 9.96 4.58
CA ASP A 81 2.35 10.87 3.95
C ASP A 81 1.09 10.13 3.49
N ASN A 82 1.25 9.00 2.79
CA ASN A 82 0.13 8.19 2.34
C ASN A 82 -0.70 7.64 3.51
N LEU A 83 -0.06 7.12 4.56
CA LEU A 83 -0.76 6.62 5.76
C LEU A 83 -1.54 7.75 6.46
N SER A 84 -0.94 8.94 6.57
CA SER A 84 -1.60 10.13 7.13
C SER A 84 -2.82 10.57 6.31
N LEU A 85 -2.70 10.57 4.98
CA LEU A 85 -3.80 10.87 4.06
C LEU A 85 -4.95 9.89 4.21
N PHE A 86 -4.66 8.58 4.26
CA PHE A 86 -5.67 7.54 4.46
C PHE A 86 -6.43 7.73 5.78
N ILE A 87 -5.71 7.88 6.89
CA ILE A 87 -6.29 8.07 8.22
C ILE A 87 -7.20 9.31 8.26
N SER A 88 -6.73 10.42 7.69
CA SER A 88 -7.48 11.69 7.66
C SER A 88 -8.74 11.55 6.81
N ALA A 89 -8.62 10.95 5.63
CA ALA A 89 -9.76 10.72 4.73
C ALA A 89 -10.80 9.75 5.31
N CYS A 90 -10.39 8.72 6.07
CA CYS A 90 -11.33 7.86 6.79
C CYS A 90 -12.15 8.63 7.84
N GLN A 91 -11.54 9.57 8.56
CA GLN A 91 -12.25 10.43 9.52
C GLN A 91 -13.20 11.39 8.81
N GLU A 92 -12.70 12.11 7.80
CA GLU A 92 -13.46 13.19 7.15
C GLU A 92 -14.55 12.70 6.20
N LYS A 93 -14.29 11.61 5.46
CA LYS A 93 -15.20 11.12 4.41
C LYS A 93 -16.09 9.99 4.88
N CYS A 94 -15.61 9.17 5.81
CA CYS A 94 -16.35 8.01 6.31
C CYS A 94 -16.88 8.20 7.75
N GLY A 95 -16.49 9.27 8.44
CA GLY A 95 -16.90 9.53 9.83
C GLY A 95 -16.34 8.52 10.83
N ILE A 96 -15.26 7.80 10.50
CA ILE A 96 -14.70 6.78 11.37
C ILE A 96 -13.89 7.46 12.49
N PRO A 97 -14.17 7.19 13.77
CA PRO A 97 -13.44 7.83 14.87
C PRO A 97 -11.99 7.33 14.95
N ARG A 98 -11.07 8.21 15.38
CA ARG A 98 -9.64 7.92 15.51
C ARG A 98 -9.34 6.65 16.31
N SER A 99 -10.13 6.34 17.34
CA SER A 99 -9.97 5.15 18.20
C SER A 99 -10.22 3.81 17.50
N LYS A 100 -10.80 3.83 16.29
CA LYS A 100 -11.02 2.65 15.44
C LYS A 100 -10.01 2.57 14.29
N LEU A 101 -9.14 3.55 14.15
CA LEU A 101 -8.11 3.62 13.12
C LEU A 101 -6.75 3.25 13.73
N PHE A 102 -5.87 2.70 12.91
CA PHE A 102 -4.47 2.48 13.25
C PHE A 102 -3.71 3.82 13.34
N SER A 103 -2.58 3.85 14.05
CA SER A 103 -1.62 4.95 14.05
C SER A 103 -0.49 4.68 13.06
N ILE A 104 0.26 5.73 12.69
CA ILE A 104 1.43 5.56 11.82
C ILE A 104 2.49 4.71 12.54
N ASP A 105 2.60 4.88 13.85
CA ASP A 105 3.51 4.13 14.74
C ASP A 105 3.28 2.61 14.69
N ASP A 106 2.06 2.17 14.32
CA ASP A 106 1.75 0.76 14.06
C ASP A 106 2.56 0.16 12.89
N PHE A 107 3.35 0.94 12.15
CA PHE A 107 4.23 0.48 11.07
C PHE A 107 5.71 0.81 11.29
N ASP A 108 6.10 1.45 12.40
CA ASP A 108 7.47 1.99 12.56
C ASP A 108 8.57 0.93 12.41
N ASP A 109 8.38 -0.27 12.96
CA ASP A 109 9.33 -1.39 12.82
C ASP A 109 9.53 -1.83 11.36
N ILE A 110 8.53 -1.63 10.50
CA ILE A 110 8.62 -1.91 9.06
C ILE A 110 9.26 -0.73 8.34
N LEU A 111 8.86 0.51 8.69
CA LEU A 111 9.40 1.72 8.10
C LEU A 111 10.89 1.91 8.40
N ASP A 112 11.36 1.44 9.55
CA ASP A 112 12.78 1.43 9.95
C ASP A 112 13.59 0.40 9.16
N ARG A 113 13.00 -0.75 8.83
CA ARG A 113 13.71 -1.89 8.19
C ARG A 113 13.60 -1.90 6.67
N GLY A 114 12.54 -1.32 6.12
CA GLY A 114 12.04 -1.65 4.77
C GLY A 114 12.55 -0.77 3.64
N PHE A 115 13.06 0.43 3.93
CA PHE A 115 13.44 1.39 2.88
C PHE A 115 14.94 1.42 2.56
N GLU A 116 15.76 0.59 3.21
CA GLU A 116 17.22 0.56 2.98
C GLU A 116 17.65 -0.14 1.66
N PHE A 117 16.74 -0.73 0.87
CA PHE A 117 17.11 -1.56 -0.29
C PHE A 117 16.45 -1.20 -1.64
N GLN A 118 16.20 0.09 -1.90
CA GLN A 118 15.93 0.57 -3.28
C GLN A 118 16.87 1.69 -3.73
N SER A 119 18.12 1.69 -3.26
CA SER A 119 19.19 2.58 -3.75
C SER A 119 20.00 2.01 -4.93
N ASN A 120 19.66 0.82 -5.44
CA ASN A 120 20.29 0.26 -6.64
C ASN A 120 19.34 0.36 -7.84
N GLY A 121 19.16 1.59 -8.32
CA GLY A 121 18.41 1.92 -9.52
C GLY A 121 18.57 3.41 -9.78
N GLU A 122 19.44 3.75 -10.72
CA GLU A 122 19.88 5.09 -11.11
C GLU A 122 18.76 6.15 -11.08
N PHE A 123 18.79 7.05 -10.10
CA PHE A 123 18.05 8.30 -10.18
C PHE A 123 18.92 9.34 -10.89
N GLY A 124 18.81 9.37 -12.22
CA GLY A 124 19.20 10.53 -13.01
C GLY A 124 18.36 11.74 -12.60
N VAL A 125 18.89 12.53 -11.66
CA VAL A 125 18.31 13.81 -11.27
C VAL A 125 18.37 14.75 -12.47
N LYS A 126 17.26 14.91 -13.19
CA LYS A 126 17.02 16.16 -13.93
C LYS A 126 16.22 17.08 -13.02
N GLN A 127 16.93 17.96 -12.32
CA GLN A 127 16.31 19.11 -11.70
C GLN A 127 15.64 19.92 -12.81
N SER A 128 14.33 20.10 -12.71
CA SER A 128 13.60 21.08 -13.52
C SER A 128 14.02 22.47 -13.07
N GLU A 129 14.87 23.11 -13.86
CA GLU A 129 15.23 24.52 -13.72
C GLU A 129 13.96 25.38 -13.81
N LYS A 130 13.67 26.14 -12.74
CA LYS A 130 12.62 27.16 -12.75
C LYS A 130 13.11 28.33 -13.60
N VAL A 131 12.59 28.45 -14.83
CA VAL A 131 12.70 29.68 -15.62
C VAL A 131 11.86 30.76 -14.92
N SER A 132 12.54 31.69 -14.24
CA SER A 132 11.94 32.91 -13.70
C SER A 132 11.79 33.91 -14.85
N ALA A 133 10.58 34.02 -15.42
CA ALA A 133 10.24 35.13 -16.30
C ALA A 133 10.24 36.45 -15.49
N LYS A 134 11.19 37.34 -15.77
CA LYS A 134 11.09 38.75 -15.40
C LYS A 134 10.35 39.47 -16.53
N PHE A 135 9.16 39.96 -16.22
CA PHE A 135 8.46 40.94 -17.05
C PHE A 135 9.20 42.28 -16.87
N THR A 136 9.61 42.91 -17.97
CA THR A 136 9.92 44.34 -18.06
C THR A 136 9.03 44.89 -19.16
#